data_AF-A0A938G8V7-F1
#
_entry.id   AF-A0A938G8V7-F1
#
_cell.length_a   1.000
_cell.length_b   1.000
_cell.length_c   1.000
_cell.angle_alpha   90.00
_cell.angle_beta   90.00
_cell.angle_gamma   90.00
#
_symmetry.space_group_name_H-M   'P 1'
#
loop_
_entity.id
_entity.type
_entity.pdbx_description
1 polymer ?
#
loop_
_entity_poly.entity_id
_entity_poly.type
_entity_poly.pdbx_seq_one_letter_code
_entity_poly.pdbx_strand_id
1 'polypeptide(L)'
;AGSWQMVNRSKTMVRNEFNFGFAVEWMRKDLAICLEEAQRLGVDLPITAIVNDFYGEVMQMGGRRWDTSSLIARLRAPSDQPRG
;
A
#
# COMPACT_ATOMS: atom_id res chain seq x y z
N ALA A 1 -24.04 -0.90 5.30
CA ALA A 1 -22.89 0.01 5.16
C ALA A 1 -22.04 -0.48 4.00
N GLY A 2 -21.97 0.27 2.89
CA GLY A 2 -21.19 -0.09 1.71
C GLY A 2 -19.93 0.76 1.64
N SER A 3 -18.75 0.11 1.57
CA SER A 3 -17.48 0.80 1.42
C SER A 3 -17.44 1.54 0.08
N TRP A 4 -17.37 2.87 0.12
CA TRP A 4 -17.20 3.73 -1.06
C TRP A 4 -15.99 3.30 -1.89
N GLN A 5 -14.94 2.83 -1.22
CA GLN A 5 -13.72 2.31 -1.83
C GLN A 5 -13.99 1.05 -2.67
N MET A 6 -14.90 0.19 -2.22
CA MET A 6 -15.25 -1.06 -2.90
C MET A 6 -16.08 -0.82 -4.18
N VAL A 7 -16.99 0.16 -4.13
CA VAL A 7 -17.80 0.55 -5.30
C VAL A 7 -16.93 1.22 -6.36
N ASN A 8 -15.97 2.06 -5.95
CA ASN A 8 -15.23 2.91 -6.88
C ASN A 8 -13.94 2.27 -7.43
N ARG A 9 -13.32 1.31 -6.73
CA ARG A 9 -12.03 0.69 -7.13
C ARG A 9 -12.10 -0.75 -7.63
N SER A 10 -13.25 -1.41 -7.55
CA SER A 10 -13.42 -2.79 -8.03
C SER A 10 -13.06 -2.96 -9.51
N LYS A 11 -13.36 -1.97 -10.37
CA LYS A 11 -13.11 -2.04 -11.82
C LYS A 11 -11.64 -1.87 -12.22
N THR A 12 -10.84 -1.13 -11.44
CA THR A 12 -9.40 -0.89 -11.72
C THR A 12 -8.52 -1.99 -11.13
N MET A 13 -8.92 -2.57 -10.00
CA MET A 13 -8.26 -3.76 -9.41
C MET A 13 -8.28 -4.97 -10.37
N VAL A 14 -9.36 -5.15 -11.13
CA VAL A 14 -9.49 -6.22 -12.15
C VAL A 14 -8.62 -5.96 -13.39
N ARG A 15 -8.25 -4.70 -13.67
CA ARG A 15 -7.51 -4.30 -14.87
C ARG A 15 -6.00 -4.10 -14.65
N ASN A 16 -5.49 -4.31 -13.43
CA ASN A 16 -4.07 -4.16 -13.10
C ASN A 16 -3.51 -2.74 -13.40
N GLU A 17 -4.38 -1.73 -13.45
CA GLU A 17 -4.04 -0.33 -13.71
C GLU A 17 -3.99 0.43 -12.37
N PHE A 18 -2.80 0.52 -11.78
CA PHE A 18 -2.58 1.13 -10.46
C PHE A 18 -2.12 2.61 -10.52
N ASN A 19 -2.51 3.34 -11.57
CA ASN A 19 -2.05 4.72 -11.83
C ASN A 19 -2.82 5.82 -11.07
N PHE A 20 -3.64 5.47 -10.08
CA PHE A 20 -4.48 6.45 -9.37
C PHE A 20 -3.82 7.03 -8.11
N GLY A 21 -3.04 8.09 -8.32
CA GLY A 21 -2.98 9.29 -7.47
C GLY A 21 -2.25 9.25 -6.13
N PHE A 22 -2.04 8.08 -5.51
CA PHE A 22 -1.33 7.97 -4.23
C PHE A 22 -0.30 6.83 -4.28
N ALA A 23 0.90 7.18 -4.74
CA ALA A 23 2.02 6.26 -4.86
C ALA A 23 2.39 5.66 -3.49
N VAL A 24 2.80 4.39 -3.47
CA VAL A 24 3.34 3.71 -2.27
C VAL A 24 4.43 4.53 -1.57
N GLU A 25 5.28 5.21 -2.34
CA GLU A 25 6.32 6.09 -1.82
C GLU A 25 5.77 7.23 -0.95
N TRP A 26 4.64 7.84 -1.35
CA TRP A 26 4.01 8.92 -0.59
C TRP A 26 3.31 8.40 0.65
N MET A 27 2.63 7.25 0.53
CA MET A 27 2.00 6.62 1.70
C MET A 27 3.03 6.24 2.77
N ARG A 28 4.20 5.71 2.37
CA ARG A 28 5.28 5.42 3.33
C ARG A 28 5.84 6.66 4.01
N LYS A 29 5.92 7.80 3.30
CA LYS A 29 6.31 9.08 3.92
C LYS A 29 5.33 9.46 5.04
N ASP A 30 4.03 9.39 4.76
CA ASP A 30 3.01 9.74 5.75
C ASP A 30 3.01 8.78 6.95
N LEU A 31 3.16 7.47 6.70
CA LEU A 31 3.25 6.47 7.78
C LEU A 31 4.52 6.66 8.63
N ALA A 32 5.64 7.07 8.04
CA ALA A 32 6.85 7.38 8.78
C ALA A 32 6.63 8.53 9.77
N ILE A 33 5.94 9.59 9.34
CA ILE A 33 5.57 10.72 10.21
C ILE A 33 4.65 10.24 11.35
N CYS A 34 3.64 9.41 11.05
CA CYS A 34 2.75 8.87 12.08
C CYS A 34 3.50 8.00 13.11
N LEU A 35 4.44 7.17 12.66
CA LEU A 35 5.24 6.29 13.53
C LEU A 35 6.21 7.11 14.39
N GLU A 36 6.83 8.15 13.84
CA GLU A 36 7.71 9.06 14.58
C GLU A 36 6.94 9.80 15.68
N GLU A 37 5.76 10.34 15.38
CA GLU A 37 4.93 11.00 16.39
C GLU A 37 4.38 10.03 17.44
N ALA A 38 4.03 8.81 17.05
CA ALA A 38 3.63 7.77 18.01
C ALA A 38 4.77 7.41 18.97
N GLN A 39 6.01 7.31 18.46
CA GLN A 39 7.20 7.11 19.29
C GLN A 39 7.41 8.26 20.28
N ARG A 40 7.20 9.51 19.84
CA ARG A 40 7.31 10.70 20.72
C ARG A 40 6.25 10.72 21.81
N LEU A 41 5.05 10.23 21.52
CA LEU A 41 3.94 10.15 22.47
C LEU A 41 3.96 8.88 23.34
N GLY A 42 4.87 7.95 23.09
CA GLY A 42 4.93 6.65 23.78
C GLY A 42 3.72 5.76 23.46
N VAL A 43 3.15 5.91 22.27
CA VAL A 43 1.99 5.14 21.79
C VAL A 43 2.45 4.10 20.77
N ASP A 44 2.03 2.86 20.93
CA ASP A 44 2.31 1.81 19.97
C ASP A 44 1.30 1.81 18.81
N LEU A 45 1.80 1.79 17.57
CA LEU A 45 0.99 1.62 16.36
C LEU A 45 1.38 0.34 15.60
N PRO A 46 1.13 -0.85 16.16
CA PRO A 46 1.63 -2.11 15.62
C PRO A 46 1.08 -2.41 14.21
N ILE A 47 -0.18 -2.08 13.95
CA ILE A 47 -0.77 -2.27 12.62
C ILE A 47 -0.16 -1.31 11.59
N THR A 48 0.11 -0.07 11.98
CA THR A 48 0.77 0.93 11.12
C THR A 48 2.17 0.48 10.74
N ALA A 49 2.93 -0.08 11.69
CA ALA A 49 4.27 -0.64 11.43
C ALA A 49 4.21 -1.80 10.42
N ILE A 50 3.29 -2.75 10.63
CA ILE A 50 3.09 -3.88 9.71
C ILE A 50 2.73 -3.40 8.30
N VAL A 51 1.78 -2.46 8.19
CA VAL A 51 1.37 -1.90 6.89
C VAL A 51 2.51 -1.14 6.22
N ASN A 52 3.30 -0.40 6.99
CA ASN A 52 4.51 0.26 6.48
C ASN A 52 5.46 -0.78 5.88
N ASP A 53 5.80 -1.86 6.60
CA ASP A 53 6.67 -2.93 6.13
C ASP A 53 6.15 -3.57 4.84
N PHE A 54 4.84 -3.81 4.77
CA PHE A 54 4.19 -4.33 3.57
C PHE A 54 4.38 -3.42 2.35
N TYR A 55 4.25 -2.10 2.54
CA TYR A 55 4.57 -1.15 1.47
C TYR A 55 6.07 -1.15 1.11
N GLY A 56 6.95 -1.47 2.04
CA GLY A 56 8.39 -1.63 1.79
C GLY A 56 8.67 -2.79 0.84
N GLU A 57 8.01 -3.92 1.06
CA GLU A 57 8.08 -5.07 0.15
C GLU A 57 7.54 -4.72 -1.24
N VAL A 58 6.42 -3.99 -1.33
CA VAL A 58 5.89 -3.52 -2.62
C VAL A 58 6.89 -2.62 -3.36
N MET A 59 7.61 -1.75 -2.66
CA MET A 59 8.68 -0.96 -3.27
C MET A 59 9.83 -1.84 -3.80
N GLN A 60 10.19 -2.91 -3.08
CA GLN A 60 11.21 -3.87 -3.52
C GLN A 60 10.75 -4.65 -4.77
N MET A 61 9.46 -4.89 -4.91
CA MET A 61 8.84 -5.49 -6.11
C MET A 61 8.78 -4.54 -7.33
N GLY A 62 9.33 -3.33 -7.23
CA GLY A 62 9.28 -2.30 -8.28
C GLY A 62 8.01 -1.43 -8.24
N GLY A 63 7.14 -1.63 -7.24
CA GLY A 63 5.84 -0.99 -7.13
C GLY A 63 5.82 0.42 -6.52
N ARG A 64 6.93 1.17 -6.58
CA ARG A 64 7.02 2.52 -5.96
C ARG A 64 5.89 3.46 -6.40
N ARG A 65 5.49 3.36 -7.66
CA ARG A 65 4.44 4.17 -8.29
C ARG A 65 3.07 3.51 -8.31
N TRP A 66 2.94 2.28 -7.80
CA TRP A 66 1.64 1.63 -7.68
C TRP A 66 0.81 2.35 -6.60
N ASP A 67 -0.52 2.33 -6.74
CA ASP A 67 -1.38 2.86 -5.70
C ASP A 67 -1.45 1.94 -4.47
N THR A 68 -2.06 2.43 -3.39
CA THR A 68 -2.16 1.73 -2.09
C THR A 68 -2.84 0.36 -2.14
N SER A 69 -3.65 0.09 -3.17
CA SER A 69 -4.24 -1.25 -3.37
C SER A 69 -3.22 -2.32 -3.77
N SER A 70 -1.99 -1.92 -4.10
CA SER A 70 -0.85 -2.80 -4.42
C SER A 70 -0.45 -3.79 -3.32
N LEU A 71 -0.94 -3.63 -2.09
CA LEU A 71 -0.75 -4.64 -1.04
C LEU A 71 -1.22 -6.03 -1.46
N ILE A 72 -2.20 -6.12 -2.38
CA ILE A 72 -2.65 -7.38 -2.95
C ILE A 72 -1.57 -8.10 -3.77
N ALA A 73 -0.59 -7.38 -4.32
CA ALA A 73 0.51 -7.96 -5.06
C ALA A 73 1.37 -8.89 -4.20
N ARG A 74 1.40 -8.68 -2.87
CA ARG A 74 2.08 -9.56 -1.92
C ARG A 74 1.39 -10.91 -1.71
N LEU A 75 0.11 -11.02 -2.08
CA LEU A 75 -0.69 -12.24 -1.97
C LEU A 75 -0.71 -13.04 -3.28
N ARG A 76 -0.20 -12.48 -4.38
CA ARG A 76 -0.11 -13.19 -5.67
C ARG A 76 1.14 -14.07 -5.68
N ALA A 77 0.98 -15.30 -6.18
CA ALA A 77 2.08 -16.24 -6.35
C ALA A 77 3.20 -15.63 -7.24
N PRO A 78 4.47 -16.03 -7.07
CA PRO A 78 5.59 -15.50 -7.86
C PRO A 78 5.40 -15.55 -9.39
N SER A 79 4.51 -16.42 -9.87
CA SER A 79 4.16 -16.57 -11.28
C SER A 79 3.27 -15.47 -11.86
N ASP A 80 2.67 -14.62 -11.03
CA ASP A 80 1.63 -13.63 -11.40
C ASP A 80 2.10 -12.17 -11.40
N GLN A 81 3.43 -11.96 -11.32
CA GLN A 81 4.02 -10.63 -11.32
C GLN A 81 4.04 -10.05 -12.74
N PRO A 82 3.50 -8.83 -12.97
CA PRO A 82 3.52 -8.23 -14.30
C PRO A 82 4.98 -8.01 -14.75
N ARG A 83 5.32 -8.54 -15.94
CA ARG A 83 6.58 -8.21 -16.61
C ARG A 83 6.53 -6.72 -16.97
N GLY A 84 7.59 -6.00 -16.58
CA GLY A 84 7.69 -4.55 -16.70
C GLY A 84 7.59 -4.00 -18.12
#